data_AF-A0A971LK18-F1
#
_entry.id   AF-A0A971LK18-F1
#
_cell.length_a   1.000
_cell.length_b   1.000
_cell.length_c   1.000
_cell.angle_alpha   90.00
_cell.angle_beta   90.00
_cell.angle_gamma   90.00
#
_symmetry.space_group_name_H-M   'P 1'
#
loop_
_entity.id
_entity.type
_entity.pdbx_description
1 polymer ?
#
loop_
_entity_poly.entity_id
_entity_poly.type
_entity_poly.pdbx_seq_one_letter_code
_entity_poly.pdbx_strand_id
1 'polypeptide(L)'
;MLSTEAIMQMALDLVGMKEIPGDSAIYHSGQNIKKVLFGIDIGTAELVMAKQLGYDAVIAHHPPQTAAIPAWKVYLRHIDLLTQNGVPQAAAEAAVLPRAKSMAAAFQSANHDRYPSIARLLDIPFMNIHCPLDELGRRIMQETVDACLAANPDATLGDVVDALNALPEFSSAHTKIEIAIGDAQAPAKKVVVAHGALTNGGYNVANAYFEHGIPTVLYIHIPYADLQRLREEAKGQLIVSGHISGDLVGINPFVQKLRAAGLEVTAISGIR
;
A
#
# COMPACT_ATOMS: atom_id res chain seq x y z
N MET A 1 -25.07 -12.46 -7.74
CA MET A 1 -23.91 -12.94 -8.52
C MET A 1 -23.03 -11.74 -8.78
N LEU A 2 -21.74 -11.80 -8.44
CA LEU A 2 -20.88 -10.61 -8.36
C LEU A 2 -20.11 -10.40 -9.66
N SER A 3 -19.86 -9.13 -10.02
CA SER A 3 -19.08 -8.73 -11.17
C SER A 3 -17.74 -8.13 -10.75
N THR A 4 -16.83 -7.94 -11.71
CA THR A 4 -15.56 -7.25 -11.47
C THR A 4 -15.77 -5.83 -10.93
N GLU A 5 -16.77 -5.11 -11.44
CA GLU A 5 -17.14 -3.77 -11.01
C GLU A 5 -17.69 -3.76 -9.58
N ALA A 6 -18.51 -4.74 -9.21
CA ALA A 6 -19.03 -4.86 -7.85
C ALA A 6 -17.91 -5.13 -6.82
N ILE A 7 -16.93 -5.97 -7.18
CA ILE A 7 -15.74 -6.25 -6.34
C ILE A 7 -14.90 -4.98 -6.17
N MET A 8 -14.64 -4.24 -7.25
CA MET A 8 -13.92 -2.96 -7.19
C MET A 8 -14.69 -1.95 -6.31
N GLN A 9 -16.00 -1.81 -6.50
CA GLN A 9 -16.82 -0.90 -5.71
C GLN A 9 -16.77 -1.22 -4.22
N MET A 10 -16.78 -2.50 -3.84
CA MET A 10 -16.62 -2.91 -2.43
C MET A 10 -15.32 -2.40 -1.80
N ALA A 11 -14.21 -2.35 -2.56
CA ALA A 11 -12.94 -1.81 -2.08
C ALA A 11 -12.96 -0.28 -1.97
N LEU A 12 -13.57 0.40 -2.95
CA LEU A 12 -13.73 1.86 -2.91
C LEU A 12 -14.59 2.31 -1.73
N ASP A 13 -15.70 1.60 -1.47
CA ASP A 13 -16.64 1.89 -0.38
C ASP A 13 -16.00 1.76 1.00
N LEU A 14 -15.01 0.86 1.18
CA LEU A 14 -14.29 0.69 2.44
C LEU A 14 -13.56 1.96 2.88
N VAL A 15 -13.11 2.77 1.92
CA VAL A 15 -12.31 3.97 2.18
C VAL A 15 -12.98 5.26 1.72
N GLY A 16 -14.20 5.17 1.18
CA GLY A 16 -14.99 6.31 0.71
C GLY A 16 -14.46 6.95 -0.57
N MET A 17 -13.73 6.20 -1.40
CA MET A 17 -13.27 6.67 -2.70
C MET A 17 -14.43 6.62 -3.72
N LYS A 18 -14.55 7.64 -4.57
CA LYS A 18 -15.63 7.73 -5.58
C LYS A 18 -15.21 7.27 -6.97
N GLU A 19 -13.92 7.20 -7.21
CA GLU A 19 -13.32 6.84 -8.49
C GLU A 19 -12.21 5.82 -8.27
N ILE A 20 -11.97 4.97 -9.26
CA ILE A 20 -10.86 4.01 -9.23
C ILE A 20 -9.54 4.80 -9.29
N PRO A 21 -8.65 4.67 -8.29
CA PRO A 21 -7.38 5.39 -8.29
C PRO A 21 -6.46 4.90 -9.42
N GLY A 22 -5.54 5.75 -9.87
CA GLY A 22 -4.71 5.52 -11.06
C GLY A 22 -3.74 4.33 -10.98
N ASP A 23 -3.70 3.61 -9.87
CA ASP A 23 -2.90 2.40 -9.62
C ASP A 23 -3.76 1.13 -9.44
N SER A 24 -5.08 1.22 -9.64
CA SER A 24 -6.03 0.12 -9.61
C SER A 24 -6.81 0.07 -10.92
N ALA A 25 -7.16 -1.12 -11.41
CA ALA A 25 -7.93 -1.26 -12.65
C ALA A 25 -8.58 -2.63 -12.81
N ILE A 26 -9.63 -2.66 -13.64
CA ILE A 26 -10.21 -3.88 -14.20
C ILE A 26 -9.65 -4.04 -15.62
N TYR A 27 -8.85 -5.08 -15.84
CA TYR A 27 -8.14 -5.31 -17.11
C TYR A 27 -8.93 -6.19 -18.07
N HIS A 28 -9.67 -7.17 -17.54
CA HIS A 28 -10.64 -7.98 -18.26
C HIS A 28 -11.85 -8.16 -17.34
N SER A 29 -13.02 -7.68 -17.79
CA SER A 29 -14.23 -7.71 -16.97
C SER A 29 -14.84 -9.10 -16.91
N GLY A 30 -15.62 -9.34 -15.86
CA GLY A 30 -16.24 -10.63 -15.59
C GLY A 30 -17.56 -10.50 -14.85
N GLN A 31 -18.43 -11.47 -15.06
CA GLN A 31 -19.75 -11.57 -14.43
C GLN A 31 -19.90 -12.94 -13.77
N ASN A 32 -20.86 -13.08 -12.85
CA ASN A 32 -21.16 -14.34 -12.16
C ASN A 32 -19.99 -14.95 -11.39
N ILE A 33 -19.12 -14.11 -10.85
CA ILE A 33 -17.93 -14.49 -10.07
C ILE A 33 -18.36 -15.09 -8.74
N LYS A 34 -17.84 -16.27 -8.42
CA LYS A 34 -18.03 -16.96 -7.13
C LYS A 34 -16.71 -17.37 -6.50
N LYS A 35 -15.71 -17.75 -7.30
CA LYS A 35 -14.41 -18.24 -6.85
C LYS A 35 -13.27 -17.39 -7.40
N VAL A 36 -12.47 -16.80 -6.51
CA VAL A 36 -11.38 -15.89 -6.89
C VAL A 36 -10.03 -16.34 -6.33
N LEU A 37 -8.99 -16.14 -7.14
CA LEU A 37 -7.60 -16.23 -6.73
C LEU A 37 -7.10 -14.81 -6.43
N PHE A 38 -6.63 -14.58 -5.21
CA PHE A 38 -6.13 -13.26 -4.79
C PHE A 38 -4.69 -13.39 -4.31
N GLY A 39 -3.78 -12.60 -4.88
CA GLY A 39 -2.40 -12.48 -4.41
C GLY A 39 -1.84 -11.08 -4.51
N ILE A 40 -0.70 -10.82 -3.86
CA ILE A 40 -0.05 -9.51 -3.94
C ILE A 40 0.54 -9.29 -5.33
N ASP A 41 1.43 -10.20 -5.74
CA ASP A 41 2.02 -10.22 -7.07
C ASP A 41 1.37 -11.32 -7.91
N ILE A 42 0.81 -10.91 -9.07
CA ILE A 42 0.21 -11.81 -10.06
C ILE A 42 0.85 -11.52 -11.41
N GLY A 43 1.40 -12.55 -12.05
CA GLY A 43 1.93 -12.51 -13.40
C GLY A 43 1.28 -13.53 -14.32
N THR A 44 1.97 -13.84 -15.41
CA THR A 44 1.50 -14.81 -16.42
C THR A 44 1.29 -16.21 -15.83
N ALA A 45 2.19 -16.65 -14.95
CA ALA A 45 2.13 -18.00 -14.37
C ALA A 45 0.89 -18.15 -13.48
N GLU A 46 0.60 -17.16 -12.64
CA GLU A 46 -0.55 -17.17 -11.75
C GLU A 46 -1.87 -17.10 -12.55
N LEU A 47 -1.93 -16.32 -13.63
CA LEU A 47 -3.09 -16.28 -14.53
C LEU A 47 -3.36 -17.63 -15.20
N VAL A 48 -2.31 -18.29 -15.73
CA VAL A 48 -2.44 -19.62 -16.34
C VAL A 48 -2.88 -20.65 -15.30
N MET A 49 -2.28 -20.63 -14.11
CA MET A 49 -2.65 -21.51 -13.01
C MET A 49 -4.11 -21.30 -12.59
N ALA A 50 -4.56 -20.04 -12.48
CA ALA A 50 -5.93 -19.71 -12.13
C ALA A 50 -6.93 -20.29 -13.15
N LYS A 51 -6.61 -20.18 -14.44
CA LYS A 51 -7.44 -20.77 -15.51
C LYS A 51 -7.50 -22.29 -15.40
N GLN A 52 -6.36 -22.94 -15.18
CA GLN A 52 -6.28 -24.41 -15.06
C GLN A 52 -7.03 -24.95 -13.84
N LEU A 53 -7.02 -24.21 -12.73
CA LEU A 53 -7.71 -24.58 -11.49
C LEU A 53 -9.19 -24.15 -11.45
N GLY A 54 -9.69 -23.52 -12.52
CA GLY A 54 -11.10 -23.16 -12.66
C GLY A 54 -11.55 -22.00 -11.77
N TYR A 55 -10.70 -20.98 -11.57
CA TYR A 55 -11.10 -19.74 -10.92
C TYR A 55 -11.92 -18.85 -11.86
N ASP A 56 -12.92 -18.15 -11.31
CA ASP A 56 -13.79 -17.23 -12.07
C ASP A 56 -13.16 -15.86 -12.27
N ALA A 57 -12.23 -15.45 -11.39
CA ALA A 57 -11.47 -14.22 -11.53
C ALA A 57 -10.14 -14.27 -10.77
N VAL A 58 -9.20 -13.41 -11.17
CA VAL A 58 -7.95 -13.16 -10.45
C VAL A 58 -7.90 -11.70 -10.00
N ILE A 59 -7.50 -11.52 -8.74
CA ILE A 59 -7.29 -10.21 -8.13
C ILE A 59 -5.81 -10.11 -7.77
N ALA A 60 -5.15 -9.06 -8.22
CA ALA A 60 -3.83 -8.68 -7.74
C ALA A 60 -3.94 -7.53 -6.73
N HIS A 61 -2.99 -7.42 -5.82
CA HIS A 61 -2.82 -6.17 -5.06
C HIS A 61 -2.05 -5.17 -5.91
N HIS A 62 -0.79 -5.49 -6.21
CA HIS A 62 0.07 -4.60 -6.97
C HIS A 62 -0.48 -4.42 -8.40
N PRO A 63 -0.37 -3.21 -8.97
CA PRO A 63 -0.53 -3.06 -10.40
C PRO A 63 0.53 -3.94 -11.08
N PRO A 64 0.18 -4.66 -12.16
CA PRO A 64 1.16 -5.48 -12.87
C PRO A 64 2.37 -4.63 -13.25
N GLN A 65 3.60 -5.17 -13.13
CA GLN A 65 4.86 -4.40 -13.18
C GLN A 65 5.06 -3.53 -14.44
N THR A 66 4.27 -3.73 -15.49
CA THR A 66 4.27 -2.93 -16.72
C THR A 66 3.05 -2.01 -16.85
N ALA A 67 2.32 -1.77 -15.76
CA ALA A 67 0.96 -1.27 -15.59
C ALA A 67 0.37 -0.43 -16.73
N ALA A 68 -0.82 -0.81 -17.22
CA ALA A 68 -1.63 -0.09 -18.21
C ALA A 68 -2.29 1.21 -17.70
N ILE A 69 -1.93 1.67 -16.51
CA ILE A 69 -2.56 2.79 -15.81
C ILE A 69 -1.51 3.72 -15.21
N PRO A 70 -1.77 5.05 -15.18
CA PRO A 70 -0.79 6.05 -14.75
C PRO A 70 -0.65 6.09 -13.22
N ALA A 71 -0.12 5.01 -12.63
CA ALA A 71 -0.01 4.81 -11.18
C ALA A 71 0.73 5.94 -10.48
N TRP A 72 1.68 6.59 -11.16
CA TRP A 72 2.41 7.78 -10.68
C TRP A 72 1.49 8.92 -10.23
N LYS A 73 0.24 9.01 -10.72
CA LYS A 73 -0.73 10.01 -10.25
C LYS A 73 -1.10 9.79 -8.78
N VAL A 74 -1.14 8.53 -8.32
CA VAL A 74 -1.42 8.20 -6.91
C VAL A 74 -0.25 8.61 -6.01
N TYR A 75 0.99 8.64 -6.53
CA TYR A 75 2.13 9.15 -5.77
C TYR A 75 1.98 10.63 -5.37
N LEU A 76 1.20 11.43 -6.12
CA LEU A 76 0.90 12.82 -5.76
C LEU A 76 0.14 12.94 -4.43
N ARG A 77 -0.52 11.88 -3.97
CA ARG A 77 -1.20 11.81 -2.66
C ARG A 77 -0.26 12.03 -1.47
N HIS A 78 1.06 11.86 -1.65
CA HIS A 78 2.04 12.30 -0.64
C HIS A 78 1.92 13.80 -0.34
N ILE A 79 1.53 14.64 -1.31
CA ILE A 79 1.29 16.08 -1.10
C ILE A 79 0.15 16.28 -0.10
N ASP A 80 -0.96 15.55 -0.27
CA ASP A 80 -2.10 15.59 0.64
C ASP A 80 -1.71 15.11 2.05
N LEU A 81 -0.96 14.00 2.14
CA LEU A 81 -0.51 13.44 3.42
C LEU A 81 0.47 14.37 4.16
N LEU A 82 1.34 15.08 3.43
CA LEU A 82 2.27 16.07 3.98
C LEU A 82 1.49 17.29 4.51
N THR A 83 0.60 17.83 3.69
CA THR A 83 -0.15 19.07 3.99
C THR A 83 -1.15 18.87 5.12
N GLN A 84 -1.85 17.74 5.16
CA GLN A 84 -2.70 17.33 6.30
C GLN A 84 -1.93 17.26 7.62
N ASN A 85 -0.61 17.07 7.56
CA ASN A 85 0.24 16.98 8.73
C ASN A 85 0.97 18.28 9.08
N GLY A 86 0.69 19.38 8.37
CA GLY A 86 1.22 20.72 8.67
C GLY A 86 2.41 21.13 7.80
N VAL A 87 2.83 20.32 6.83
CA VAL A 87 3.87 20.71 5.87
C VAL A 87 3.29 21.72 4.86
N PRO A 88 3.92 22.88 4.63
CA PRO A 88 3.44 23.85 3.64
C PRO A 88 3.34 23.23 2.24
N GLN A 89 2.28 23.59 1.50
CA GLN A 89 2.00 23.09 0.14
C GLN A 89 3.25 23.12 -0.77
N ALA A 90 3.96 24.25 -0.80
CA ALA A 90 5.14 24.41 -1.63
C ALA A 90 6.27 23.44 -1.27
N ALA A 91 6.48 23.17 0.02
CA ALA A 91 7.48 22.20 0.47
C ALA A 91 7.04 20.76 0.15
N ALA A 92 5.75 20.46 0.30
CA ALA A 92 5.19 19.17 -0.06
C ALA A 92 5.33 18.87 -1.56
N GLU A 93 4.97 19.83 -2.42
CA GLU A 93 5.16 19.75 -3.87
C GLU A 93 6.64 19.58 -4.25
N ALA A 94 7.54 20.34 -3.63
CA ALA A 94 8.98 20.24 -3.88
C ALA A 94 9.53 18.85 -3.56
N ALA A 95 9.04 18.21 -2.50
CA ALA A 95 9.46 16.86 -2.10
C ALA A 95 8.93 15.76 -3.04
N VAL A 96 7.71 15.93 -3.58
CA VAL A 96 6.98 14.86 -4.28
C VAL A 96 7.13 14.95 -5.80
N LEU A 97 7.02 16.14 -6.39
CA LEU A 97 6.94 16.32 -7.84
C LEU A 97 8.14 15.77 -8.63
N PRO A 98 9.41 15.88 -8.17
CA PRO A 98 10.54 15.32 -8.91
C PRO A 98 10.44 13.80 -9.11
N ARG A 99 10.07 13.06 -8.06
CA ARG A 99 9.89 11.60 -8.14
C ARG A 99 8.64 11.23 -8.95
N ALA A 100 7.55 11.97 -8.81
CA ALA A 100 6.36 11.81 -9.65
C ALA A 100 6.68 11.96 -11.14
N LYS A 101 7.47 12.98 -11.52
CA LYS A 101 7.92 13.20 -12.92
C LYS A 101 8.80 12.07 -13.43
N SER A 102 9.71 11.55 -12.59
CA SER A 102 10.53 10.38 -12.94
C SER A 102 9.67 9.15 -13.21
N MET A 103 8.65 8.91 -12.39
CA MET A 103 7.71 7.79 -12.59
C MET A 103 6.86 8.00 -13.86
N ALA A 104 6.43 9.23 -14.13
CA ALA A 104 5.69 9.56 -15.35
C ALA A 104 6.53 9.36 -16.63
N ALA A 105 7.84 9.61 -16.57
CA ALA A 105 8.75 9.30 -17.66
C ALA A 105 8.94 7.78 -17.83
N ALA A 106 9.18 7.05 -16.73
CA ALA A 106 9.32 5.60 -16.76
C ALA A 106 8.06 4.89 -17.29
N PHE A 107 6.88 5.42 -16.98
CA PHE A 107 5.60 4.92 -17.46
C PHE A 107 5.57 4.79 -19.00
N GLN A 108 6.17 5.73 -19.74
CA GLN A 108 6.18 5.69 -21.22
C GLN A 108 6.94 4.49 -21.82
N SER A 109 7.85 3.88 -21.05
CA SER A 109 8.70 2.78 -21.52
C SER A 109 8.11 1.39 -21.26
N ALA A 110 6.98 1.30 -20.56
CA ALA A 110 6.44 0.02 -20.11
C ALA A 110 5.55 -0.66 -21.16
N ASN A 111 5.60 -2.00 -21.21
CA ASN A 111 4.67 -2.80 -22.02
C ASN A 111 3.34 -2.99 -21.27
N HIS A 112 2.50 -1.96 -21.34
CA HIS A 112 1.20 -1.87 -20.68
C HIS A 112 0.26 -3.05 -20.93
N ASP A 113 0.30 -3.64 -22.13
CA ASP A 113 -0.66 -4.67 -22.52
C ASP A 113 -0.19 -6.10 -22.22
N ARG A 114 1.00 -6.28 -21.62
CA ARG A 114 1.58 -7.61 -21.35
C ARG A 114 0.62 -8.53 -20.59
N TYR A 115 0.10 -8.11 -19.44
CA TYR A 115 -0.79 -8.94 -18.62
C TYR A 115 -2.27 -8.85 -19.06
N PRO A 116 -2.80 -7.67 -19.42
CA PRO A 116 -4.16 -7.57 -19.95
C PRO A 116 -4.38 -8.42 -21.21
N SER A 117 -3.43 -8.46 -22.15
CA SER A 117 -3.54 -9.32 -23.35
C SER A 117 -3.59 -10.81 -23.02
N ILE A 118 -2.83 -11.25 -22.03
CA ILE A 118 -2.82 -12.64 -21.57
C ILE A 118 -4.15 -12.99 -20.90
N ALA A 119 -4.66 -12.10 -20.03
CA ALA A 119 -5.98 -12.29 -19.40
C ALA A 119 -7.11 -12.40 -20.44
N ARG A 120 -7.07 -11.55 -21.49
CA ARG A 120 -8.00 -11.63 -22.63
C ARG A 120 -7.85 -12.92 -23.42
N LEU A 121 -6.63 -13.39 -23.67
CA LEU A 121 -6.37 -14.64 -24.41
C LEU A 121 -6.83 -15.88 -23.64
N LEU A 122 -6.63 -15.90 -22.33
CA LEU A 122 -7.09 -16.98 -21.45
C LEU A 122 -8.59 -16.90 -21.15
N ASP A 123 -9.23 -15.79 -21.52
CA ASP A 123 -10.59 -15.42 -21.12
C ASP A 123 -10.80 -15.66 -19.61
N ILE A 124 -10.02 -14.92 -18.82
CA ILE A 124 -10.10 -14.94 -17.35
C ILE A 124 -10.22 -13.51 -16.82
N PRO A 125 -11.32 -13.17 -16.10
CA PRO A 125 -11.46 -11.87 -15.48
C PRO A 125 -10.28 -11.53 -14.58
N PHE A 126 -9.75 -10.32 -14.75
CA PHE A 126 -8.52 -9.90 -14.08
C PHE A 126 -8.59 -8.42 -13.69
N MET A 127 -8.25 -8.13 -12.43
CA MET A 127 -8.16 -6.78 -11.89
C MET A 127 -7.00 -6.67 -10.90
N ASN A 128 -6.63 -5.43 -10.56
CA ASN A 128 -5.87 -5.18 -9.34
C ASN A 128 -6.55 -4.10 -8.48
N ILE A 129 -6.34 -4.19 -7.16
CA ILE A 129 -6.85 -3.24 -6.18
C ILE A 129 -5.69 -2.88 -5.23
N HIS A 130 -5.15 -1.67 -5.40
CA HIS A 130 -3.95 -1.21 -4.71
C HIS A 130 -4.28 -0.12 -3.69
N CYS A 131 -4.31 1.16 -4.11
CA CYS A 131 -4.52 2.30 -3.22
C CYS A 131 -5.74 2.21 -2.29
N PRO A 132 -6.91 1.64 -2.67
CA PRO A 132 -8.02 1.50 -1.74
C PRO A 132 -7.69 0.61 -0.54
N LEU A 133 -6.91 -0.46 -0.76
CA LEU A 133 -6.50 -1.38 0.31
C LEU A 133 -5.37 -0.76 1.14
N ASP A 134 -4.40 -0.12 0.49
CA ASP A 134 -3.34 0.60 1.22
C ASP A 134 -3.90 1.73 2.09
N GLU A 135 -4.91 2.46 1.63
CA GLU A 135 -5.54 3.51 2.42
C GLU A 135 -6.25 2.92 3.65
N LEU A 136 -6.88 1.76 3.51
CA LEU A 136 -7.47 1.06 4.66
C LEU A 136 -6.38 0.63 5.65
N GLY A 137 -5.29 0.03 5.15
CA GLY A 137 -4.15 -0.35 5.97
C GLY A 137 -3.50 0.84 6.67
N ARG A 138 -3.36 1.96 5.97
CA ARG A 138 -2.84 3.23 6.49
C ARG A 138 -3.72 3.76 7.63
N ARG A 139 -5.05 3.76 7.47
CA ARG A 139 -5.98 4.19 8.53
C ARG A 139 -5.86 3.34 9.77
N ILE A 140 -5.90 2.02 9.63
CA ILE A 140 -5.78 1.07 10.74
C ILE A 140 -4.45 1.25 11.47
N MET A 141 -3.34 1.33 10.73
CA MET A 141 -2.02 1.58 11.32
C MET A 141 -1.95 2.94 12.01
N GLN A 142 -2.43 4.02 11.38
CA GLN A 142 -2.41 5.36 11.99
C GLN A 142 -3.27 5.40 13.26
N GLU A 143 -4.47 4.81 13.24
CA GLU A 143 -5.35 4.71 14.41
C GLU A 143 -4.70 3.92 15.56
N THR A 144 -3.99 2.83 15.24
CA THR A 144 -3.24 2.04 16.23
C THR A 144 -2.13 2.87 16.88
N VAL A 145 -1.38 3.63 16.06
CA VAL A 145 -0.32 4.52 16.54
C VAL A 145 -0.90 5.67 17.36
N ASP A 146 -1.95 6.33 16.88
CA ASP A 146 -2.59 7.44 17.57
C ASP A 146 -3.17 7.01 18.92
N ALA A 147 -3.77 5.82 19.00
CA ALA A 147 -4.27 5.24 20.25
C ALA A 147 -3.13 4.96 21.26
N CYS A 148 -1.98 4.46 20.79
CA CYS A 148 -0.79 4.27 21.61
C CYS A 148 -0.31 5.60 22.21
N LEU A 149 -0.17 6.64 21.37
CA LEU A 149 0.30 7.97 21.79
C LEU A 149 -0.72 8.70 22.69
N ALA A 150 -2.01 8.49 22.47
CA ALA A 150 -3.06 9.06 23.31
C ALA A 150 -3.11 8.43 24.70
N ALA A 151 -2.83 7.11 24.79
CA ALA A 151 -2.77 6.39 26.06
C ALA A 151 -1.52 6.73 26.86
N ASN A 152 -0.39 7.00 26.19
CA ASN A 152 0.86 7.44 26.80
C ASN A 152 1.55 8.52 25.96
N PRO A 153 1.44 9.81 26.33
CA PRO A 153 2.11 10.90 25.62
C PRO A 153 3.63 10.81 25.58
N ASP A 154 4.23 10.07 26.54
CA ASP A 154 5.67 9.82 26.62
C ASP A 154 6.08 8.48 25.96
N ALA A 155 5.18 7.87 25.18
CA ALA A 155 5.45 6.63 24.47
C ALA A 155 6.72 6.73 23.60
N THR A 156 7.47 5.63 23.61
CA THR A 156 8.72 5.45 22.87
C THR A 156 8.47 4.85 21.49
N LEU A 157 9.49 4.84 20.63
CA LEU A 157 9.43 4.08 19.38
C LEU A 157 9.19 2.59 19.62
N GLY A 158 9.73 2.02 20.71
CA GLY A 158 9.46 0.64 21.12
C GLY A 158 7.97 0.40 21.38
N ASP A 159 7.32 1.29 22.12
CA ASP A 159 5.88 1.19 22.42
C ASP A 159 5.02 1.24 21.14
N VAL A 160 5.40 2.10 20.18
CA VAL A 160 4.73 2.18 18.87
C VAL A 160 4.91 0.89 18.08
N VAL A 161 6.12 0.31 18.08
CA VAL A 161 6.41 -0.97 17.44
C VAL A 161 5.60 -2.10 18.08
N ASP A 162 5.51 -2.13 19.41
CA ASP A 162 4.72 -3.13 20.15
C ASP A 162 3.22 -3.00 19.86
N ALA A 163 2.70 -1.77 19.80
CA ALA A 163 1.31 -1.52 19.43
C ALA A 163 0.98 -2.03 18.03
N LEU A 164 1.86 -1.78 17.05
CA LEU A 164 1.70 -2.31 15.69
C LEU A 164 1.84 -3.84 15.65
N ASN A 165 2.80 -4.40 16.39
CA ASN A 165 2.97 -5.85 16.50
C ASN A 165 1.75 -6.57 17.13
N ALA A 166 0.83 -5.87 17.79
CA ALA A 166 -0.43 -6.44 18.26
C ALA A 166 -1.41 -6.75 17.10
N LEU A 167 -1.25 -6.12 15.94
CA LEU A 167 -2.04 -6.44 14.75
C LEU A 167 -1.64 -7.84 14.23
N PRO A 168 -2.61 -8.68 13.81
CA PRO A 168 -2.32 -10.06 13.40
C PRO A 168 -1.36 -10.14 12.20
N GLU A 169 -1.39 -9.15 11.31
CA GLU A 169 -0.55 -9.07 10.11
C GLU A 169 0.95 -8.92 10.43
N PHE A 170 1.26 -8.22 11.53
CA PHE A 170 2.64 -8.00 12.01
C PHE A 170 3.08 -9.08 13.00
N SER A 171 2.23 -9.49 13.95
CA SER A 171 2.61 -10.51 14.96
C SER A 171 3.07 -11.83 14.34
N SER A 172 2.40 -12.25 13.27
CA SER A 172 2.65 -13.52 12.57
C SER A 172 3.60 -13.36 11.36
N ALA A 173 4.18 -12.18 11.18
CA ALA A 173 5.05 -11.87 10.06
C ALA A 173 6.43 -12.54 10.18
N HIS A 174 6.96 -12.96 9.02
CA HIS A 174 8.36 -13.38 8.89
C HIS A 174 9.31 -12.19 9.04
N THR A 175 8.98 -11.06 8.41
CA THR A 175 9.69 -9.79 8.59
C THR A 175 9.28 -9.15 9.90
N LYS A 176 10.22 -8.47 10.57
CA LYS A 176 9.94 -7.71 11.79
C LYS A 176 9.89 -6.22 11.48
N ILE A 177 9.09 -5.49 12.25
CA ILE A 177 9.10 -4.03 12.21
C ILE A 177 10.47 -3.56 12.71
N GLU A 178 11.13 -2.70 11.94
CA GLU A 178 12.44 -2.16 12.26
C GLU A 178 12.36 -0.67 12.62
N ILE A 179 13.05 -0.28 13.69
CA ILE A 179 13.41 1.12 13.92
C ILE A 179 14.67 1.39 13.09
N ALA A 180 14.46 1.85 11.85
CA ALA A 180 15.53 2.01 10.87
C ALA A 180 16.42 3.23 11.15
N ILE A 181 15.87 4.25 11.84
CA ILE A 181 16.56 5.44 12.36
C ILE A 181 15.95 5.79 13.72
N GLY A 182 16.81 6.00 14.73
CA GLY A 182 16.42 6.14 16.13
C GLY A 182 16.71 4.87 16.93
N ASP A 183 16.18 4.78 18.15
CA ASP A 183 16.28 3.60 19.00
C ASP A 183 14.96 3.37 19.76
N ALA A 184 14.78 2.16 20.31
CA ALA A 184 13.54 1.76 20.96
C ALA A 184 13.17 2.59 22.20
N GLN A 185 14.12 3.28 22.83
CA GLN A 185 13.88 4.11 24.03
C GLN A 185 13.63 5.58 23.68
N ALA A 186 13.84 5.97 22.42
CA ALA A 186 13.62 7.33 21.98
C ALA A 186 12.12 7.70 21.99
N PRO A 187 11.73 8.91 22.43
CA PRO A 187 10.35 9.35 22.39
C PRO A 187 9.77 9.33 20.97
N ALA A 188 8.60 8.70 20.79
CA ALA A 188 7.97 8.59 19.48
C ALA A 188 7.43 9.93 18.98
N LYS A 189 6.92 10.77 19.90
CA LYS A 189 6.29 12.07 19.59
C LYS A 189 5.20 11.89 18.51
N LYS A 190 5.02 12.86 17.61
CA LYS A 190 4.11 12.71 16.47
C LYS A 190 4.68 11.71 15.46
N VAL A 191 3.92 10.67 15.15
CA VAL A 191 4.25 9.64 14.17
C VAL A 191 3.27 9.71 13.00
N VAL A 192 3.78 9.78 11.77
CA VAL A 192 2.96 9.77 10.55
C VAL A 192 3.16 8.46 9.78
N VAL A 193 2.06 7.74 9.57
CA VAL A 193 2.01 6.55 8.70
C VAL A 193 1.90 6.99 7.24
N ALA A 194 3.02 7.04 6.55
CA ALA A 194 3.12 7.47 5.16
C ALA A 194 3.01 6.27 4.19
N HIS A 195 1.81 5.70 4.17
CA HIS A 195 1.36 4.60 3.30
C HIS A 195 0.10 5.04 2.52
N GLY A 196 -0.42 4.24 1.57
CA GLY A 196 -1.60 4.64 0.79
C GLY A 196 -1.33 5.69 -0.29
N ALA A 197 -0.09 5.84 -0.73
CA ALA A 197 0.32 6.81 -1.75
C ALA A 197 1.26 6.16 -2.80
N LEU A 198 0.82 5.02 -3.35
CA LEU A 198 1.51 4.15 -4.32
C LEU A 198 2.75 3.42 -3.79
N THR A 199 3.69 4.15 -3.20
CA THR A 199 4.95 3.60 -2.67
C THR A 199 5.48 4.54 -1.60
N ASN A 200 6.57 4.16 -0.91
CA ASN A 200 7.20 5.02 0.07
C ASN A 200 7.66 6.36 -0.53
N GLY A 201 7.75 7.37 0.34
CA GLY A 201 8.19 8.70 -0.04
C GLY A 201 9.70 8.85 -0.24
N GLY A 202 10.49 7.84 0.15
CA GLY A 202 11.96 7.86 0.09
C GLY A 202 12.55 8.97 0.97
N TYR A 203 13.76 9.42 0.61
CA TYR A 203 14.45 10.47 1.37
C TYR A 203 13.67 11.80 1.38
N ASN A 204 13.22 12.29 0.21
CA ASN A 204 12.70 13.66 0.10
C ASN A 204 11.42 13.89 0.92
N VAL A 205 10.49 12.94 0.91
CA VAL A 205 9.22 13.07 1.65
C VAL A 205 9.47 12.92 3.16
N ALA A 206 10.28 11.96 3.59
CA ALA A 206 10.64 11.82 5.00
C ALA A 206 11.36 13.09 5.51
N ASN A 207 12.31 13.61 4.74
CA ASN A 207 13.01 14.85 5.07
C ASN A 207 12.04 16.05 5.16
N ALA A 208 11.03 16.12 4.28
CA ALA A 208 10.01 17.17 4.34
C ALA A 208 9.18 17.11 5.64
N TYR A 209 8.84 15.91 6.14
CA TYR A 209 8.23 15.76 7.46
C TYR A 209 9.16 16.27 8.57
N PHE A 210 10.42 15.84 8.56
CA PHE A 210 11.40 16.19 9.59
C PHE A 210 11.66 17.70 9.67
N GLU A 211 11.83 18.37 8.53
CA GLU A 211 12.08 19.81 8.45
C GLU A 211 10.88 20.66 8.92
N HIS A 212 9.70 20.07 9.03
CA HIS A 212 8.46 20.74 9.43
C HIS A 212 7.90 20.21 10.75
N GLY A 213 8.77 19.68 11.61
CA GLY A 213 8.43 19.38 13.00
C GLY A 213 7.65 18.08 13.21
N ILE A 214 7.62 17.19 12.23
CA ILE A 214 7.10 15.82 12.37
C ILE A 214 8.29 14.88 12.51
N PRO A 215 8.66 14.48 13.74
CA PRO A 215 9.94 13.84 14.01
C PRO A 215 9.99 12.36 13.64
N THR A 216 8.85 11.69 13.47
CA THR A 216 8.80 10.24 13.22
C THR A 216 7.90 9.93 12.03
N VAL A 217 8.45 9.19 11.07
CA VAL A 217 7.74 8.68 9.90
C VAL A 217 7.73 7.16 9.94
N LEU A 218 6.63 6.56 9.50
CA LEU A 218 6.52 5.14 9.26
C LEU A 218 6.32 4.87 7.77
N TYR A 219 7.19 4.05 7.19
CA TYR A 219 7.03 3.46 5.87
C TYR A 219 6.86 1.94 5.95
N ILE A 220 6.22 1.33 4.96
CA ILE A 220 6.16 -0.13 4.86
C ILE A 220 7.45 -0.72 4.25
N HIS A 221 8.17 0.06 3.44
CA HIS A 221 9.48 -0.29 2.86
C HIS A 221 10.26 0.98 2.48
N ILE A 222 11.59 0.89 2.30
CA ILE A 222 12.41 2.01 1.80
C ILE A 222 13.62 1.48 1.00
N PRO A 223 14.04 2.11 -0.12
CA PRO A 223 15.28 1.74 -0.80
C PRO A 223 16.51 2.03 0.08
N TYR A 224 17.53 1.17 0.00
CA TYR A 224 18.74 1.30 0.81
C TYR A 224 19.45 2.65 0.64
N ALA A 225 19.54 3.18 -0.59
CA ALA A 225 20.17 4.47 -0.85
C ALA A 225 19.45 5.64 -0.14
N ASP A 226 18.12 5.65 -0.15
CA ASP A 226 17.32 6.65 0.58
C ASP A 226 17.51 6.51 2.09
N LEU A 227 17.53 5.28 2.61
CA LEU A 227 17.76 5.00 4.02
C LEU A 227 19.15 5.46 4.49
N GLN A 228 20.20 5.20 3.71
CA GLN A 228 21.56 5.66 4.05
C GLN A 228 21.61 7.18 4.14
N ARG A 229 21.02 7.88 3.17
CA ARG A 229 20.99 9.35 3.18
C ARG A 229 20.23 9.91 4.39
N LEU A 230 19.08 9.32 4.74
CA LEU A 230 18.34 9.73 5.94
C LEU A 230 19.15 9.47 7.24
N ARG A 231 19.91 8.37 7.30
CA ARG A 231 20.79 8.06 8.44
C ARG A 231 21.95 9.04 8.58
N GLU A 232 22.55 9.45 7.46
CA GLU A 232 23.64 10.43 7.45
C GLU A 232 23.19 11.79 7.98
N GLU A 233 21.98 12.23 7.62
CA GLU A 233 21.45 13.52 8.05
C GLU A 233 20.80 13.49 9.44
N ALA A 234 20.30 12.32 9.88
CA ALA A 234 19.78 12.06 11.23
C ALA A 234 18.80 13.11 11.78
N LYS A 235 17.99 13.75 10.90
CA LYS A 235 17.04 14.82 11.27
C LYS A 235 15.79 14.33 11.98
N GLY A 236 15.53 13.02 11.96
CA GLY A 236 14.32 12.42 12.52
C GLY A 236 14.43 10.91 12.65
N GLN A 237 13.30 10.27 12.89
CA GLN A 237 13.15 8.86 13.20
C GLN A 237 12.35 8.17 12.09
N LEU A 238 12.69 6.91 11.80
CA LEU A 238 12.04 6.13 10.76
C LEU A 238 11.75 4.73 11.26
N ILE A 239 10.47 4.35 11.20
CA ILE A 239 10.00 2.98 11.37
C ILE A 239 9.75 2.38 9.99
N VAL A 240 10.21 1.14 9.78
CA VAL A 240 9.94 0.35 8.57
C VAL A 240 9.17 -0.90 8.98
N SER A 241 7.88 -0.98 8.63
CA SER A 241 7.00 -2.05 9.13
C SER A 241 7.09 -3.38 8.38
N GLY A 242 7.69 -3.37 7.19
CA GLY A 242 7.78 -4.53 6.30
C GLY A 242 6.70 -4.51 5.22
N HIS A 243 7.09 -4.73 3.97
CA HIS A 243 6.24 -4.51 2.79
C HIS A 243 4.98 -5.36 2.84
N ILE A 244 5.13 -6.69 2.77
CA ILE A 244 4.00 -7.62 2.70
C ILE A 244 3.08 -7.45 3.90
N SER A 245 3.63 -7.39 5.12
CA SER A 245 2.80 -7.23 6.32
C SER A 245 2.06 -5.89 6.35
N GLY A 246 2.67 -4.81 5.84
CA GLY A 246 2.02 -3.51 5.69
C GLY A 246 0.81 -3.57 4.75
N ASP A 247 0.96 -4.19 3.58
CA ASP A 247 -0.13 -4.35 2.61
C ASP A 247 -1.27 -5.21 3.19
N LEU A 248 -0.91 -6.26 3.93
CA LEU A 248 -1.89 -7.18 4.53
C LEU A 248 -2.86 -6.48 5.49
N VAL A 249 -2.46 -5.37 6.14
CA VAL A 249 -3.34 -4.65 7.07
C VAL A 249 -4.61 -4.18 6.36
N GLY A 250 -4.51 -3.80 5.09
CA GLY A 250 -5.64 -3.43 4.25
C GLY A 250 -6.28 -4.61 3.50
N ILE A 251 -5.45 -5.54 3.02
CA ILE A 251 -5.91 -6.68 2.22
C ILE A 251 -6.77 -7.64 3.03
N ASN A 252 -6.36 -8.00 4.25
CA ASN A 252 -7.06 -9.01 5.05
C ASN A 252 -8.50 -8.62 5.41
N PRO A 253 -8.79 -7.39 5.86
CA PRO A 253 -10.16 -6.91 6.00
C PRO A 253 -10.99 -7.02 4.72
N PHE A 254 -10.39 -6.74 3.56
CA PHE A 254 -11.07 -6.84 2.28
C PHE A 254 -11.33 -8.31 1.88
N VAL A 255 -10.39 -9.24 2.13
CA VAL A 255 -10.61 -10.68 1.97
C VAL A 255 -11.81 -11.15 2.80
N GLN A 256 -11.93 -10.68 4.05
CA GLN A 256 -13.09 -11.01 4.89
C GLN A 256 -14.38 -10.41 4.32
N LYS A 257 -14.35 -9.18 3.80
CA LYS A 257 -15.50 -8.56 3.13
C LYS A 257 -15.96 -9.36 1.91
N LEU A 258 -15.03 -9.84 1.07
CA LEU A 258 -15.34 -10.67 -0.08
C LEU A 258 -15.99 -12.00 0.33
N ARG A 259 -15.45 -12.66 1.35
CA ARG A 259 -16.02 -13.90 1.91
C ARG A 259 -17.42 -13.67 2.48
N ALA A 260 -17.62 -12.58 3.20
CA ALA A 260 -18.94 -12.19 3.72
C ALA A 260 -19.95 -11.88 2.60
N ALA A 261 -19.49 -11.42 1.45
CA ALA A 261 -20.30 -11.22 0.24
C ALA A 261 -20.57 -12.53 -0.54
N GLY A 262 -20.07 -13.67 -0.06
CA GLY A 262 -20.33 -15.00 -0.62
C GLY A 262 -19.29 -15.48 -1.64
N LEU A 263 -18.10 -14.85 -1.73
CA LEU A 263 -17.01 -15.36 -2.56
C LEU A 263 -16.19 -16.44 -1.85
N GLU A 264 -15.84 -17.48 -2.58
CA GLU A 264 -14.72 -18.36 -2.26
C GLU A 264 -13.41 -17.65 -2.64
N VAL A 265 -12.66 -17.19 -1.63
CA VAL A 265 -11.39 -16.48 -1.83
C VAL A 265 -10.23 -17.41 -1.49
N THR A 266 -9.45 -17.81 -2.49
CA THR A 266 -8.16 -18.48 -2.29
C THR A 266 -7.04 -17.45 -2.32
N ALA A 267 -6.32 -17.36 -1.21
CA ALA A 267 -5.19 -16.46 -1.03
C ALA A 267 -3.88 -17.13 -1.46
N ILE A 268 -3.04 -16.39 -2.20
CA ILE A 268 -1.68 -16.77 -2.60
C ILE A 268 -0.75 -15.56 -2.55
N SER A 269 0.53 -15.74 -2.92
CA SER A 269 1.47 -14.62 -3.14
C SER A 269 1.48 -13.62 -1.99
N GLY A 270 1.76 -14.12 -0.78
CA GLY A 270 1.86 -13.33 0.46
C GLY A 270 0.57 -13.18 1.28
N ILE A 271 -0.61 -13.31 0.66
CA ILE A 271 -1.89 -13.19 1.38
C ILE A 271 -2.14 -14.42 2.27
N ARG A 272 -2.48 -14.18 3.54
CA ARG A 272 -2.67 -15.21 4.58
C ARG A 272 -3.61 -14.77 5.68
#